data_AF-A0A954PSA7-F1
#
_entry.id   AF-A0A954PSA7-F1
#
_cell.length_a   1.000
_cell.length_b   1.000
_cell.length_c   1.000
_cell.angle_alpha   90.00
_cell.angle_beta   90.00
_cell.angle_gamma   90.00
#
_symmetry.space_group_name_H-M   'P 1'
#
loop_
_entity.id
_entity.type
_entity.pdbx_description
1 polymer ?
#
loop_
_entity_poly.entity_id
_entity_poly.type
_entity_poly.pdbx_seq_one_letter_code
_entity_poly.pdbx_strand_id
1 'polypeptide(L)'
;MCGLLSSSGSHAAAADPFQAARDRLVDERVATAGVTDTRVLDSIRRTPRHEFVPRSQWSRAYFDMALPIGSSQTISSPFIVASMTEALKPESTDKVLEIGTGSGYQAAVLSPLVKHVYTIEIVRELGERAAETLARLDY
;
A
#
# COMPACT_ATOMS: atom_id res chain seq x y z
N MET A 1 -0.77 12.15 -52.24
CA MET A 1 -0.51 13.06 -51.10
C MET A 1 -1.78 13.16 -50.28
N CYS A 2 -1.92 12.32 -49.25
CA CYS A 2 -3.04 12.40 -48.30
C CYS A 2 -2.50 11.91 -46.96
N GLY A 3 -2.12 12.84 -46.09
CA GLY A 3 -1.56 12.57 -44.78
C GLY A 3 -2.67 12.22 -43.79
N LEU A 4 -2.55 11.07 -43.14
CA LEU A 4 -3.30 10.72 -41.95
C LEU A 4 -2.51 11.23 -40.74
N LEU A 5 -3.00 12.31 -40.14
CA LEU A 5 -2.54 12.80 -38.85
C LEU A 5 -2.98 11.80 -37.78
N SER A 6 -2.01 11.07 -37.24
CA SER A 6 -2.17 10.26 -36.04
C SER A 6 -2.25 11.21 -34.84
N SER A 7 -3.44 11.38 -34.26
CA SER A 7 -3.59 12.08 -32.98
C SER A 7 -3.15 11.17 -31.84
N SER A 8 -1.86 11.20 -31.51
CA SER A 8 -1.33 10.64 -30.27
C SER A 8 -1.80 11.50 -29.10
N GLY A 9 -2.95 11.14 -28.52
CA GLY A 9 -3.40 11.68 -27.25
C GLY A 9 -2.51 11.18 -26.12
N SER A 10 -1.46 11.94 -25.80
CA SER A 10 -0.69 11.78 -24.57
C SER A 10 -1.61 12.02 -23.37
N HIS A 11 -2.11 10.96 -22.75
CA HIS A 11 -2.69 11.06 -21.43
C HIS A 11 -1.53 11.33 -20.46
N ALA A 12 -1.27 12.60 -20.18
CA ALA A 12 -0.48 12.96 -19.02
C ALA A 12 -1.16 12.31 -17.81
N ALA A 13 -0.47 11.37 -17.16
CA ALA A 13 -0.96 10.75 -15.93
C ALA A 13 -1.35 11.88 -14.97
N ALA A 14 -2.62 11.91 -14.55
CA ALA A 14 -3.10 12.89 -13.60
C ALA A 14 -2.18 12.86 -12.37
N ALA A 15 -1.73 14.03 -11.92
CA ALA A 15 -0.85 14.13 -10.76
C ALA A 15 -1.53 13.47 -9.55
N ASP A 16 -0.84 12.54 -8.89
CA ASP A 16 -1.35 11.88 -7.68
C ASP A 16 -1.45 12.91 -6.55
N PRO A 17 -2.67 13.27 -6.10
CA PRO A 17 -2.86 14.31 -5.09
C PRO A 17 -2.32 13.93 -3.71
N PHE A 18 -1.99 12.66 -3.49
CA PHE A 18 -1.50 12.14 -2.21
C PHE A 18 0.03 11.97 -2.14
N GLN A 19 0.76 12.20 -3.24
CA GLN A 19 2.22 12.01 -3.28
C GLN A 19 2.93 12.76 -2.15
N ALA A 20 2.68 14.07 -2.01
CA ALA A 20 3.30 14.89 -0.96
C ALA A 20 2.88 14.48 0.47
N ALA A 21 1.72 13.85 0.64
CA ALA A 21 1.30 13.31 1.94
C ALA A 21 2.03 12.00 2.28
N ARG A 22 2.26 11.14 1.28
CA ARG A 22 3.07 9.92 1.42
C ARG A 22 4.51 10.22 1.77
N ASP A 23 5.13 11.16 1.04
CA ASP A 23 6.52 11.52 1.26
C ASP A 23 6.74 12.04 2.69
N ARG A 24 5.88 12.97 3.14
CA ARG A 24 5.92 13.47 4.52
C ARG A 24 5.68 12.39 5.56
N LEU A 25 4.74 11.48 5.34
CA LEU A 25 4.51 10.36 6.27
C LEU A 25 5.79 9.53 6.44
N VAL A 26 6.45 9.18 5.34
CA VAL A 26 7.66 8.36 5.39
C VAL A 26 8.81 9.13 6.05
N ASP A 27 9.06 10.36 5.59
CA ASP A 27 10.22 11.16 6.00
C ASP A 27 10.10 11.67 7.44
N GLU A 28 8.90 12.08 7.87
CA GLU A 28 8.70 12.74 9.17
C GLU A 28 8.22 11.80 10.27
N ARG A 29 7.62 10.65 9.93
CA ARG A 29 7.04 9.73 10.92
C ARG A 29 7.68 8.35 10.92
N VAL A 30 7.82 7.72 9.76
CA VAL A 30 8.29 6.33 9.69
C VAL A 30 9.81 6.25 9.88
N ALA A 31 10.56 7.04 9.11
CA ALA A 31 12.03 7.05 9.19
C ALA A 31 12.53 7.59 10.54
N THR A 32 11.92 8.68 11.03
CA THR A 32 12.28 9.30 12.32
C THR A 32 11.97 8.40 13.52
N ALA A 33 11.02 7.48 13.40
CA ALA A 33 10.68 6.50 14.43
C ALA A 33 11.59 5.26 14.44
N GLY A 34 12.57 5.17 13.53
CA GLY A 34 13.65 4.19 13.58
C GLY A 34 13.63 3.12 12.48
N VAL A 35 12.73 3.20 11.49
CA VAL A 35 12.81 2.34 10.30
C VAL A 35 13.87 2.88 9.36
N THR A 36 14.84 2.04 8.98
CA THR A 36 16.05 2.45 8.25
C THR A 36 16.26 1.70 6.93
N ASP A 37 15.63 0.52 6.73
CA ASP A 37 15.70 -0.21 5.46
C ASP A 37 15.02 0.61 4.35
N THR A 38 15.83 1.09 3.41
CA THR A 38 15.39 1.95 2.31
C THR A 38 14.40 1.25 1.38
N ARG A 39 14.48 -0.09 1.24
CA ARG A 39 13.51 -0.86 0.45
C ARG A 39 12.14 -0.84 1.11
N VAL A 40 12.09 -0.95 2.44
CA VAL A 40 10.85 -0.87 3.22
C VAL A 40 10.25 0.53 3.15
N LEU A 41 11.06 1.57 3.37
CA LEU A 41 10.63 2.96 3.27
C LEU A 41 10.06 3.28 1.88
N ASP A 42 10.73 2.80 0.83
CA ASP A 42 10.25 2.95 -0.55
C ASP A 42 8.96 2.20 -0.83
N SER A 43 8.81 0.98 -0.29
CA SER A 43 7.56 0.23 -0.44
C SER A 43 6.38 0.97 0.21
N ILE A 44 6.56 1.51 1.41
CA ILE A 44 5.55 2.34 2.08
C ILE A 44 5.25 3.60 1.24
N ARG A 45 6.28 4.27 0.71
CA ARG A 45 6.15 5.50 -0.09
C ARG A 45 5.36 5.28 -1.39
N ARG A 46 5.52 4.11 -2.01
CA ARG A 46 4.88 3.75 -3.29
C ARG A 46 3.50 3.13 -3.12
N THR A 47 3.19 2.56 -1.95
CA THR A 47 1.89 1.92 -1.71
C THR A 47 0.81 2.98 -1.42
N PRO A 48 -0.23 3.12 -2.25
CA PRO A 48 -1.24 4.17 -2.11
C PRO A 48 -2.23 3.85 -0.98
N ARG A 49 -1.82 4.01 0.29
CA ARG A 49 -2.59 3.62 1.50
C ARG A 49 -4.07 4.04 1.50
N HIS A 50 -4.39 5.20 0.93
CA HIS A 50 -5.77 5.69 0.76
C HIS A 50 -6.69 4.72 -0.01
N GLU A 51 -6.15 3.94 -0.94
CA GLU A 51 -6.89 2.93 -1.71
C GLU A 51 -7.30 1.72 -0.85
N PHE A 52 -6.67 1.54 0.31
CA PHE A 52 -6.90 0.44 1.24
C PHE A 52 -7.78 0.85 2.43
N VAL A 53 -8.46 1.98 2.35
CA VAL A 53 -9.40 2.46 3.38
C VAL A 53 -10.69 3.00 2.74
N PRO A 54 -11.80 3.04 3.48
CA PRO A 54 -13.01 3.69 3.00
C PRO A 54 -12.75 5.15 2.58
N ARG A 55 -13.46 5.64 1.56
CA ARG A 55 -13.33 7.04 1.07
C ARG A 55 -13.47 8.11 2.16
N SER A 56 -14.30 7.85 3.18
CA SER A 56 -14.47 8.75 4.33
C SER A 56 -13.20 8.92 5.18
N GLN A 57 -12.22 8.02 5.05
CA GLN A 57 -10.94 8.04 5.76
C GLN A 57 -9.79 8.61 4.92
N TRP A 58 -10.00 8.98 3.65
CA TRP A 58 -8.93 9.43 2.75
C TRP A 58 -8.15 10.63 3.28
N SER A 59 -8.83 11.58 3.93
CA SER A 59 -8.19 12.75 4.55
C SER A 59 -7.27 12.41 5.73
N ARG A 60 -7.37 11.18 6.27
CA ARG A 60 -6.58 10.66 7.39
C ARG A 60 -5.63 9.55 6.99
N ALA A 61 -5.67 9.08 5.73
CA ALA A 61 -4.96 7.88 5.28
C ALA A 61 -3.45 7.91 5.54
N TYR A 62 -2.85 9.11 5.57
CA TYR A 62 -1.42 9.33 5.77
C TYR A 62 -1.06 9.96 7.12
N PHE A 63 -1.97 9.90 8.09
CA PHE A 63 -1.58 10.04 9.48
C PHE A 63 -1.02 8.72 9.98
N ASP A 64 -0.02 8.77 10.86
CA ASP A 64 0.53 7.57 11.48
C ASP A 64 -0.40 7.04 12.57
N MET A 65 -1.54 6.47 12.16
CA MET A 65 -2.56 5.92 13.04
C MET A 65 -3.31 4.76 12.39
N ALA A 66 -3.92 3.93 13.22
CA ALA A 66 -4.86 2.94 12.74
C ALA A 66 -6.17 3.60 12.29
N LEU A 67 -6.81 3.05 11.25
CA LEU A 67 -8.09 3.56 10.72
C LEU A 67 -9.10 2.42 10.59
N PRO A 68 -10.40 2.67 10.81
CA PRO A 68 -11.42 1.64 10.63
C PRO A 68 -11.62 1.28 9.16
N ILE A 69 -11.74 -0.02 8.87
CA ILE A 69 -11.94 -0.57 7.51
C ILE A 69 -13.27 -1.33 7.34
N GLY A 70 -14.12 -1.28 8.36
CA GLY A 70 -15.37 -2.04 8.45
C GLY A 70 -15.18 -3.36 9.20
N SER A 71 -16.27 -4.08 9.43
CA SER A 71 -16.28 -5.39 10.12
C SER A 71 -15.56 -5.39 11.47
N SER A 72 -15.63 -4.25 12.19
CA SER A 72 -14.92 -4.01 13.46
C SER A 72 -13.39 -4.17 13.38
N GLN A 73 -12.81 -4.12 12.18
CA GLN A 73 -11.36 -4.20 11.96
C GLN A 73 -10.76 -2.83 11.65
N THR A 74 -9.44 -2.76 11.80
CA THR A 74 -8.63 -1.59 11.46
C THR A 74 -7.49 -1.95 10.52
N ILE A 75 -7.06 -0.98 9.71
CA ILE A 75 -5.75 -1.01 9.07
C ILE A 75 -4.72 -0.52 10.10
N SER A 76 -3.63 -1.26 10.30
CA SER A 76 -2.52 -0.89 11.19
C SER A 76 -1.86 0.41 10.79
N SER A 77 -1.27 1.16 11.73
CA SER A 77 -0.57 2.42 11.40
C SER A 77 0.60 2.17 10.44
N PRO A 78 0.95 3.14 9.58
CA PRO A 78 2.12 3.06 8.70
C PRO A 78 3.42 2.68 9.40
N PHE A 79 3.72 3.27 10.56
CA PHE A 79 4.93 2.93 11.32
C PHE A 79 4.95 1.45 11.73
N ILE A 80 3.83 0.93 12.25
CA ILE A 80 3.75 -0.47 12.67
C ILE A 80 3.95 -1.41 11.47
N VAL A 81 3.31 -1.12 10.33
CA VAL A 81 3.48 -1.89 9.09
C VAL A 81 4.95 -1.88 8.64
N ALA A 82 5.59 -0.70 8.64
CA ALA A 82 6.98 -0.57 8.25
C ALA A 82 7.93 -1.30 9.21
N SER A 83 7.72 -1.15 10.52
CA SER A 83 8.54 -1.80 11.56
C SER A 83 8.42 -3.32 11.52
N MET A 84 7.20 -3.86 11.36
CA MET A 84 7.00 -5.30 11.18
C MET A 84 7.67 -5.82 9.90
N THR A 85 7.59 -5.05 8.82
CA THR A 85 8.21 -5.41 7.54
C THR A 85 9.74 -5.40 7.63
N GLU A 86 10.35 -4.40 8.29
CA GLU A 86 11.79 -4.34 8.50
C GLU A 86 12.28 -5.48 9.40
N ALA A 87 11.55 -5.77 10.48
CA ALA A 87 11.88 -6.86 11.41
C ALA A 87 11.85 -8.24 10.73
N LEU A 88 10.99 -8.43 9.72
CA LEU A 88 10.92 -9.65 8.91
C LEU A 88 12.20 -9.87 8.08
N LYS A 89 12.92 -8.80 7.73
CA LYS A 89 14.10 -8.82 6.83
C LYS A 89 13.80 -9.53 5.50
N PRO A 90 12.81 -9.04 4.73
CA PRO A 90 12.35 -9.73 3.53
C PRO A 90 13.43 -9.77 2.46
N GLU A 91 13.55 -10.94 1.84
CA GLU A 91 14.38 -11.16 0.66
C GLU A 91 13.53 -11.46 -0.57
N SER A 92 14.03 -11.04 -1.74
CA SER A 92 13.31 -11.18 -3.03
C SER A 92 12.97 -12.63 -3.41
N THR A 93 13.57 -13.62 -2.75
CA THR A 93 13.31 -15.05 -2.97
C THR A 93 12.25 -15.64 -2.03
N ASP A 94 11.82 -14.88 -1.03
CA ASP A 94 10.97 -15.37 0.04
C ASP A 94 9.53 -15.62 -0.41
N LYS A 95 8.89 -16.60 0.25
CA LYS A 95 7.45 -16.80 0.20
C LYS A 95 6.91 -16.48 1.60
N VAL A 96 6.10 -15.44 1.70
CA VAL A 96 5.56 -14.96 2.97
C VAL A 96 4.11 -15.41 3.13
N LEU A 97 3.75 -15.84 4.34
CA LEU A 97 2.36 -16.00 4.76
C LEU A 97 1.98 -14.88 5.72
N GLU A 98 1.01 -14.07 5.33
CA GLU A 98 0.35 -13.09 6.17
C GLU A 98 -0.97 -13.67 6.72
N ILE A 99 -1.18 -13.54 8.03
CA ILE A 99 -2.42 -13.95 8.70
C ILE A 99 -3.18 -12.69 9.11
N GLY A 100 -4.37 -12.52 8.54
CA GLY A 100 -5.19 -11.32 8.70
C GLY A 100 -4.96 -10.31 7.58
N THR A 101 -5.46 -10.61 6.38
CA THR A 101 -5.36 -9.70 5.22
C THR A 101 -5.93 -8.32 5.52
N GLY A 102 -7.05 -8.24 6.25
CA GLY A 102 -7.71 -6.98 6.59
C GLY A 102 -8.04 -6.18 5.34
N SER A 103 -7.36 -5.04 5.15
CA SER A 103 -7.52 -4.23 3.94
C SER A 103 -6.66 -4.66 2.75
N GLY A 104 -5.64 -5.51 2.96
CA GLY A 104 -4.64 -5.88 1.97
C GLY A 104 -3.41 -4.96 1.92
N TYR A 105 -3.35 -3.91 2.74
CA TYR A 105 -2.26 -2.92 2.70
C TYR A 105 -0.88 -3.52 3.05
N GLN A 106 -0.80 -4.37 4.07
CA GLN A 106 0.47 -4.99 4.48
C GLN A 106 0.94 -6.01 3.41
N ALA A 107 0.01 -6.76 2.80
CA ALA A 107 0.31 -7.60 1.64
C ALA A 107 0.92 -6.79 0.48
N ALA A 108 0.31 -5.65 0.14
CA ALA A 108 0.81 -4.75 -0.90
C ALA A 108 2.21 -4.23 -0.58
N VAL A 109 2.47 -3.83 0.68
CA VAL A 109 3.80 -3.37 1.13
C VAL A 109 4.85 -4.48 1.05
N LEU A 110 4.48 -5.75 1.29
CA LEU A 110 5.40 -6.88 1.19
C LEU A 110 5.68 -7.28 -0.26
N SER A 111 4.69 -7.17 -1.14
CA SER A 111 4.76 -7.70 -2.51
C SER A 111 5.98 -7.27 -3.34
N PRO A 112 6.50 -6.02 -3.31
CA PRO A 112 7.70 -5.67 -4.08
C PRO A 112 9.01 -6.15 -3.41
N LEU A 113 8.95 -6.67 -2.19
CA LEU A 113 10.12 -7.04 -1.39
C LEU A 113 10.41 -8.55 -1.42
N VAL A 114 9.43 -9.37 -1.79
CA VAL A 114 9.50 -10.84 -1.73
C VAL A 114 9.02 -11.48 -3.03
N LYS A 115 9.22 -12.80 -3.18
CA LYS A 115 8.79 -13.53 -4.38
C LYS A 115 7.28 -13.70 -4.44
N HIS A 116 6.67 -14.08 -3.31
CA HIS A 116 5.23 -14.29 -3.20
C HIS A 116 4.73 -13.91 -1.81
N VAL A 117 3.56 -13.28 -1.77
CA VAL A 117 2.79 -13.08 -0.54
C VAL A 117 1.53 -13.93 -0.65
N TYR A 118 1.34 -14.83 0.32
CA TYR A 118 0.08 -15.51 0.55
C TYR A 118 -0.57 -14.84 1.75
N THR A 119 -1.82 -14.42 1.64
CA THR A 119 -2.53 -13.75 2.73
C THR A 119 -3.86 -14.42 2.97
N ILE A 120 -4.24 -14.59 4.24
CA ILE A 120 -5.49 -15.24 4.63
C ILE A 120 -6.34 -14.33 5.51
N GLU A 121 -7.65 -14.36 5.30
CA GLU A 121 -8.63 -13.55 6.01
C GLU A 121 -9.82 -14.42 6.45
N ILE A 122 -10.27 -14.20 7.68
CA ILE A 122 -11.42 -14.92 8.26
C ILE A 122 -12.75 -14.25 7.92
N VAL A 123 -12.75 -12.91 7.80
CA VAL A 123 -13.92 -12.12 7.43
C VAL A 123 -14.01 -12.04 5.90
N ARG A 124 -14.95 -12.80 5.33
CA ARG A 124 -15.13 -12.91 3.86
C ARG A 124 -15.17 -11.56 3.16
N GLU A 125 -15.96 -10.61 3.66
CA GLU A 125 -16.15 -9.30 3.01
C GLU A 125 -14.88 -8.43 3.05
N LEU A 126 -13.95 -8.68 3.97
CA LEU A 126 -12.63 -8.05 3.96
C LEU A 126 -11.72 -8.70 2.94
N GLY A 127 -11.68 -10.04 2.91
CA GLY A 127 -10.88 -10.80 1.95
C GLY A 127 -11.25 -10.49 0.49
N GLU A 128 -12.55 -10.43 0.17
CA GLU A 128 -13.03 -10.09 -1.17
C GLU A 128 -12.63 -8.66 -1.57
N ARG A 129 -12.86 -7.67 -0.70
CA ARG A 129 -12.47 -6.27 -0.98
C ARG A 129 -10.96 -6.09 -1.10
N ALA A 130 -10.18 -6.79 -0.29
CA ALA A 130 -8.72 -6.76 -0.37
C ALA A 130 -8.25 -7.36 -1.70
N ALA A 131 -8.80 -8.51 -2.12
CA ALA A 131 -8.48 -9.13 -3.40
C ALA A 131 -8.81 -8.21 -4.60
N GLU A 132 -9.99 -7.57 -4.59
CA GLU A 132 -10.38 -6.59 -5.60
C GLU A 132 -9.43 -5.37 -5.63
N THR A 133 -9.05 -4.87 -4.46
CA THR A 133 -8.16 -3.71 -4.34
C THR A 133 -6.75 -4.04 -4.82
N LEU A 134 -6.19 -5.18 -4.41
CA LEU A 134 -4.87 -5.64 -4.83
C LEU A 134 -4.83 -5.87 -6.34
N ALA A 135 -5.82 -6.58 -6.91
CA ALA A 135 -5.91 -6.82 -8.34
C ALA A 135 -6.03 -5.53 -9.16
N ARG A 136 -6.83 -4.56 -8.69
CA ARG A 136 -6.99 -3.26 -9.35
C ARG A 136 -5.71 -2.42 -9.33
N LEU A 137 -4.83 -2.64 -8.36
CA LEU A 137 -3.56 -1.92 -8.18
C LEU A 137 -2.35 -2.72 -8.70
N ASP A 138 -2.59 -3.86 -9.36
CA ASP A 138 -1.57 -4.74 -9.95
C ASP A 138 -0.54 -5.30 -8.93
N TYR A 139 -1.02 -5.71 -7.75
CA TYR A 139 -0.23 -6.42 -6.72
C TYR A 139 -0.37 -7.94 -6.76
#